data_AF-A0AAU6YML3-F1
#
_entry.id   AF-A0AAU6YML3-F1
#
_cell.length_a   1.000
_cell.length_b   1.000
_cell.length_c   1.000
_cell.angle_alpha   90.00
_cell.angle_beta   90.00
_cell.angle_gamma   90.00
#
_symmetry.space_group_name_H-M   'P 1'
#
loop_
_entity.id
_entity.type
_entity.pdbx_description
1 polymer ?
#
loop_
_entity_poly.entity_id
_entity_poly.type
_entity_poly.pdbx_seq_one_letter_code
_entity_poly.pdbx_strand_id
1 'polypeptide(L)'
;MLYADLWKDLTKDPGQVIVETVREALGRNEGFITRLAKSTGMEKVTVGGLNFSVDKIGLGQDVDLTSALVALSDESRKIIVLIIDEAQHAITTDQGIAALFALKAARDELNSSKHHGLRIVCTGSNRDKLAMLRNSKDQAFFGAAMVQFPTLDQGFIDWLCANIDLPCALDPVEVFQLFKESGYRPELLGAAADEIRFDFSIEPEAVPARFRELVQAQANDLNANLKKVIHSLTPIQSAVLRVMCVKGNEYAPFEAPTLALYAKAMERAGVQESEIKAEVPGVQQALIALQDKHLVWRASRGVYAVDEQVIVDLVRADGLLEGLG
;
A
#
# COMPACT_ATOMS: atom_id res chain seq x y z
N MET A 1 -12.82 12.42 12.86
CA MET A 1 -11.97 11.66 11.91
C MET A 1 -11.44 10.46 12.66
N LEU A 2 -11.52 9.29 12.05
CA LEU A 2 -10.98 8.03 12.52
C LEU A 2 -9.81 7.65 11.61
N TYR A 3 -8.74 7.10 12.17
CA TYR A 3 -7.54 6.73 11.42
C TYR A 3 -7.11 5.33 11.86
N ALA A 4 -7.11 4.39 10.91
CA ALA A 4 -6.65 3.02 11.09
C ALA A 4 -5.41 2.81 10.22
N ASP A 5 -4.28 2.46 10.81
CA ASP A 5 -3.05 2.10 10.09
C ASP A 5 -2.86 0.60 10.17
N LEU A 6 -3.05 -0.08 9.04
CA LEU A 6 -2.99 -1.54 8.97
C LEU A 6 -1.56 -2.08 8.93
N TRP A 7 -0.55 -1.22 8.80
CA TRP A 7 0.86 -1.60 8.72
C TRP A 7 1.60 -1.39 10.05
N LYS A 8 1.05 -0.58 10.96
CA LYS A 8 1.65 -0.27 12.27
C LYS A 8 1.99 -1.51 13.12
N ASP A 9 1.19 -2.57 13.05
CA ASP A 9 1.41 -3.83 13.78
C ASP A 9 0.97 -5.02 12.92
N LEU A 10 1.94 -5.60 12.19
CA LEU A 10 1.72 -6.74 11.30
C LEU A 10 1.40 -8.05 12.03
N THR A 11 1.48 -8.07 13.37
CA THR A 11 1.07 -9.24 14.16
C THR A 11 -0.43 -9.30 14.39
N LYS A 12 -1.13 -8.16 14.19
CA LYS A 12 -2.57 -8.07 14.29
C LYS A 12 -3.24 -8.33 12.95
N ASP A 13 -4.41 -8.97 13.01
CA ASP A 13 -5.26 -9.06 11.83
C ASP A 13 -5.76 -7.67 11.41
N PRO A 14 -5.67 -7.29 10.12
CA PRO A 14 -6.09 -5.98 9.65
C PRO A 14 -7.55 -5.64 9.95
N GLY A 15 -8.45 -6.63 9.94
CA GLY A 15 -9.85 -6.44 10.30
C GLY A 15 -10.03 -6.08 11.77
N GLN A 16 -9.18 -6.59 12.66
CA GLN A 16 -9.19 -6.21 14.08
C GLN A 16 -8.74 -4.77 14.27
N VAL A 17 -7.70 -4.31 13.57
CA VAL A 17 -7.23 -2.91 13.64
C VAL A 17 -8.35 -1.92 13.28
N ILE A 18 -9.13 -2.24 12.24
CA ILE A 18 -10.31 -1.44 11.83
C ILE A 18 -11.35 -1.40 12.95
N VAL A 19 -11.69 -2.56 13.53
CA VAL A 19 -12.68 -2.66 14.60
C VAL A 19 -12.22 -1.92 15.86
N GLU A 20 -10.97 -2.09 16.27
CA GLU A 20 -10.35 -1.42 17.40
C GLU A 20 -10.38 0.11 17.21
N THR A 21 -10.10 0.61 16.01
CA THR A 21 -10.18 2.05 15.70
C THR A 21 -11.58 2.63 15.95
N VAL A 22 -12.64 1.91 15.57
CA VAL A 22 -14.03 2.32 15.82
C VAL A 22 -14.36 2.20 17.32
N ARG A 23 -13.89 1.14 17.96
CA ARG A 23 -14.06 0.88 19.40
C ARG A 23 -13.46 2.01 20.24
N GLU A 24 -12.23 2.41 19.94
CA GLU A 24 -11.54 3.52 20.60
C GLU A 24 -12.29 4.84 20.43
N ALA A 25 -12.87 5.10 19.26
CA ALA A 25 -13.64 6.32 19.04
C ALA A 25 -14.91 6.38 19.89
N LEU A 26 -15.59 5.25 20.05
CA LEU A 26 -16.78 5.12 20.89
C LEU A 26 -16.45 5.19 22.38
N GLY A 27 -15.33 4.62 22.80
CA GLY A 27 -14.89 4.64 24.21
C GLY A 27 -14.53 6.02 24.75
N ARG A 28 -14.35 7.03 23.87
CA ARG A 28 -13.98 8.41 24.28
C ARG A 28 -15.13 9.23 24.86
N ASN A 29 -16.38 8.77 24.77
CA ASN A 29 -17.53 9.55 25.27
C ASN A 29 -18.66 8.62 25.76
N GLU A 30 -19.07 8.80 27.02
CA GLU A 30 -20.17 8.06 27.66
C GLU A 30 -21.51 8.21 26.91
N GLY A 31 -21.72 9.33 26.22
CA GLY A 31 -22.88 9.55 25.34
C GLY A 31 -22.96 8.55 24.19
N PHE A 32 -21.81 8.16 23.61
CA PHE A 32 -21.76 7.15 22.55
C PHE A 32 -22.16 5.76 23.07
N ILE A 33 -21.65 5.38 24.24
CA ILE A 33 -21.95 4.10 24.89
C ILE A 33 -23.45 3.99 25.19
N THR A 34 -24.04 5.06 25.72
CA THR A 34 -25.47 5.14 26.03
C THR A 34 -26.31 5.03 24.75
N ARG A 35 -25.91 5.69 23.66
CA ARG A 35 -26.61 5.62 22.37
C ARG A 35 -26.57 4.21 21.78
N LEU A 36 -25.40 3.58 21.85
CA LEU A 36 -25.18 2.24 21.32
C LEU A 36 -25.99 1.18 22.08
N ALA A 37 -26.06 1.27 23.41
CA ALA A 37 -26.90 0.39 24.23
C ALA A 37 -28.40 0.51 23.89
N LYS A 38 -28.87 1.72 23.54
CA LYS A 38 -30.25 1.92 23.07
C LYS A 38 -30.48 1.33 21.69
N SER A 39 -29.58 1.55 20.74
CA SER A 39 -29.73 1.05 19.36
C SER A 39 -29.72 -0.47 19.26
N THR A 40 -29.09 -1.17 20.22
CA THR A 40 -29.04 -2.64 20.27
C THR A 40 -30.19 -3.27 21.06
N GLY A 41 -31.18 -2.49 21.50
CA GLY A 41 -32.38 -3.00 22.18
C GLY A 41 -32.16 -3.46 23.62
N MET A 42 -31.07 -3.04 24.27
CA MET A 42 -30.79 -3.36 25.68
C MET A 42 -31.60 -2.50 26.68
N GLU A 43 -32.75 -1.96 26.27
CA GLU A 43 -33.60 -1.01 27.02
C GLU A 43 -34.16 -1.53 28.36
N LYS A 44 -33.99 -2.81 28.71
CA LYS A 44 -34.49 -3.39 29.97
C LYS A 44 -33.43 -3.51 31.06
N VAL A 45 -32.75 -2.42 31.46
CA VAL A 45 -32.09 -2.39 32.78
C VAL A 45 -32.17 -1.01 33.41
N THR A 46 -32.72 -1.00 34.62
CA THR A 46 -32.95 0.12 35.53
C THR A 46 -31.68 0.91 35.86
N VAL A 47 -31.85 2.18 36.22
CA VAL A 47 -30.83 3.08 36.78
C VAL A 47 -29.96 2.35 37.81
N GLY A 48 -28.70 2.06 37.46
CA GLY A 48 -27.71 1.42 38.33
C GLY A 48 -27.08 0.16 37.76
N GLY A 49 -26.13 0.32 36.82
CA GLY A 49 -25.16 -0.73 36.47
C GLY A 49 -25.32 -1.35 35.08
N LEU A 50 -25.14 -0.57 34.01
CA LEU A 50 -24.76 -1.12 32.71
C LEU A 50 -23.23 -1.18 32.61
N ASN A 51 -22.64 -2.36 32.77
CA ASN A 51 -21.31 -2.64 32.22
C ASN A 51 -21.46 -2.92 30.72
N PHE A 52 -21.83 -1.89 29.94
CA PHE A 52 -21.76 -1.99 28.48
C PHE A 52 -20.29 -1.83 28.08
N SER A 53 -19.63 -2.96 27.76
CA SER A 53 -18.27 -2.90 27.25
C SER A 53 -18.29 -2.73 25.74
N VAL A 54 -17.54 -1.75 25.27
CA VAL A 54 -17.23 -1.55 23.85
C VAL A 54 -16.48 -2.79 23.28
N ASP A 55 -15.98 -3.67 24.15
CA ASP A 55 -15.34 -4.95 23.77
C ASP A 55 -16.24 -5.92 23.02
N LYS A 56 -17.57 -5.72 23.12
CA LYS A 56 -18.57 -6.50 22.39
C LYS A 56 -18.77 -6.08 20.94
N ILE A 57 -18.11 -5.00 20.49
CA ILE A 57 -18.20 -4.52 19.11
C ILE A 57 -17.24 -5.31 18.24
N GLY A 58 -17.70 -5.93 17.17
CA GLY A 58 -16.81 -6.57 16.20
C GLY A 58 -17.52 -7.43 15.18
N LEU A 59 -16.72 -8.11 14.36
CA LEU A 59 -17.22 -9.02 13.32
C LEU A 59 -17.78 -10.29 13.97
N GLY A 60 -19.06 -10.59 13.72
CA GLY A 60 -19.74 -11.76 14.29
C GLY A 60 -19.94 -11.70 15.81
N GLN A 61 -19.82 -10.52 16.42
CA GLN A 61 -20.04 -10.28 17.85
C GLN A 61 -21.48 -9.80 18.13
N ASP A 62 -21.83 -9.65 19.42
CA ASP A 62 -23.14 -9.15 19.87
C ASP A 62 -23.53 -7.80 19.23
N VAL A 63 -22.52 -6.94 18.96
CA VAL A 63 -22.71 -5.64 18.33
C VAL A 63 -21.87 -5.56 17.07
N ASP A 64 -22.53 -5.39 15.93
CA ASP A 64 -21.84 -5.24 14.65
C ASP A 64 -21.25 -3.82 14.46
N LEU A 65 -20.32 -3.73 13.51
CA LEU A 65 -19.61 -2.48 13.20
C LEU A 65 -20.57 -1.39 12.66
N THR A 66 -21.65 -1.79 12.00
CA THR A 66 -22.66 -0.87 11.45
C THR A 66 -23.40 -0.15 12.58
N SER A 67 -23.90 -0.88 13.56
CA SER A 67 -24.60 -0.35 14.73
C SER A 67 -23.71 0.60 15.54
N ALA A 68 -22.45 0.21 15.70
CA ALA A 68 -21.41 1.02 16.33
C ALA A 68 -21.23 2.39 15.63
N LEU A 69 -21.11 2.40 14.30
CA LEU A 69 -20.95 3.62 13.52
C LEU A 69 -22.24 4.46 13.46
N VAL A 70 -23.42 3.83 13.45
CA VAL A 70 -24.72 4.53 13.54
C VAL A 70 -24.80 5.30 14.86
N ALA A 71 -24.49 4.65 15.98
CA ALA A 71 -24.48 5.31 17.29
C ALA A 71 -23.51 6.50 17.34
N LEU A 72 -22.32 6.35 16.73
CA LEU A 72 -21.35 7.43 16.61
C LEU A 72 -21.88 8.60 15.75
N SER A 73 -22.58 8.30 14.66
CA SER A 73 -23.14 9.29 13.73
C SER A 73 -24.26 10.10 14.39
N ASP A 74 -25.21 9.43 15.02
CA ASP A 74 -26.39 10.06 15.63
C ASP A 74 -26.05 10.93 16.84
N GLU A 75 -25.02 10.53 17.59
CA GLU A 75 -24.54 11.32 18.72
C GLU A 75 -23.66 12.49 18.26
N SER A 76 -22.74 12.25 17.32
CA SER A 76 -21.83 13.31 16.85
C SER A 76 -22.50 14.35 15.97
N ARG A 77 -23.59 13.97 15.28
CA ARG A 77 -24.31 14.76 14.27
C ARG A 77 -23.43 15.33 13.17
N LYS A 78 -22.35 14.63 12.86
CA LYS A 78 -21.32 15.04 11.90
C LYS A 78 -21.03 13.91 10.93
N ILE A 79 -20.55 14.28 9.75
CA ILE A 79 -19.99 13.30 8.81
C ILE A 79 -18.80 12.62 9.48
N ILE A 80 -18.83 11.30 9.53
CA ILE A 80 -17.69 10.50 9.96
C ILE A 80 -16.77 10.31 8.75
N VAL A 81 -15.49 10.60 8.93
CA VAL A 81 -14.44 10.28 7.97
C VAL A 81 -13.56 9.22 8.61
N LEU A 82 -13.54 8.02 8.02
CA LEU A 82 -12.65 6.92 8.37
C LEU A 82 -11.55 6.81 7.31
N ILE A 83 -10.31 7.04 7.72
CA ILE A 83 -9.12 6.84 6.91
C ILE A 83 -8.55 5.47 7.27
N ILE A 84 -8.31 4.64 6.26
CA ILE A 84 -7.70 3.31 6.38
C ILE A 84 -6.40 3.35 5.58
N ASP A 85 -5.28 3.37 6.28
CA ASP A 85 -3.96 3.38 5.67
C ASP A 85 -3.48 1.97 5.36
N GLU A 86 -2.82 1.84 4.21
CA GLU A 86 -2.42 0.57 3.59
C GLU A 86 -3.58 -0.45 3.49
N ALA A 87 -4.73 0.02 3.00
CA ALA A 87 -6.00 -0.72 2.99
C ALA A 87 -5.95 -2.05 2.22
N GLN A 88 -5.00 -2.23 1.30
CA GLN A 88 -4.79 -3.50 0.60
C GLN A 88 -4.38 -4.66 1.53
N HIS A 89 -3.87 -4.38 2.74
CA HIS A 89 -3.63 -5.46 3.70
C HIS A 89 -4.93 -6.10 4.19
N ALA A 90 -6.05 -5.36 4.19
CA ALA A 90 -7.33 -5.95 4.60
C ALA A 90 -7.80 -7.10 3.69
N ILE A 91 -7.33 -7.17 2.43
CA ILE A 91 -7.72 -8.24 1.50
C ILE A 91 -6.80 -9.46 1.51
N THR A 92 -5.83 -9.51 2.44
CA THR A 92 -4.95 -10.67 2.64
C THR A 92 -5.50 -11.67 3.67
N THR A 93 -6.49 -11.27 4.48
CA THR A 93 -7.14 -12.13 5.48
C THR A 93 -8.66 -12.14 5.33
N ASP A 94 -9.31 -13.24 5.73
CA ASP A 94 -10.77 -13.35 5.69
C ASP A 94 -11.45 -12.35 6.64
N GLN A 95 -10.84 -12.08 7.80
CA GLN A 95 -11.36 -11.13 8.79
C GLN A 95 -11.23 -9.68 8.29
N GLY A 96 -10.14 -9.33 7.61
CA GLY A 96 -10.00 -8.05 6.93
C GLY A 96 -11.05 -7.85 5.83
N ILE A 97 -11.30 -8.87 4.99
CA ILE A 97 -12.34 -8.83 3.96
C ILE A 97 -13.72 -8.61 4.60
N ALA A 98 -14.03 -9.34 5.68
CA ALA A 98 -15.28 -9.18 6.41
C ALA A 98 -15.43 -7.76 7.00
N ALA A 99 -14.35 -7.15 7.51
CA ALA A 99 -14.35 -5.76 7.97
C ALA A 99 -14.71 -4.78 6.85
N LEU A 100 -14.13 -4.94 5.66
CA LEU A 100 -14.42 -4.07 4.52
C LEU A 100 -15.91 -4.18 4.11
N PHE A 101 -16.49 -5.37 4.11
CA PHE A 101 -17.92 -5.55 3.83
C PHE A 101 -18.82 -4.96 4.91
N ALA A 102 -18.44 -5.08 6.19
CA ALA A 102 -19.16 -4.42 7.27
C ALA A 102 -19.12 -2.90 7.13
N LEU A 103 -17.98 -2.33 6.73
CA LEU A 103 -17.84 -0.91 6.44
C LEU A 103 -18.66 -0.47 5.22
N LYS A 104 -18.77 -1.30 4.17
CA LYS A 104 -19.69 -1.06 3.06
C LYS A 104 -21.14 -0.96 3.58
N ALA A 105 -21.58 -1.92 4.38
CA ALA A 105 -22.93 -1.93 4.94
C ALA A 105 -23.19 -0.69 5.81
N ALA A 106 -22.24 -0.35 6.68
CA ALA A 106 -22.30 0.86 7.49
C ALA A 106 -22.39 2.12 6.61
N ARG A 107 -21.59 2.22 5.54
CA ARG A 107 -21.63 3.36 4.62
C ARG A 107 -22.99 3.49 3.93
N ASP A 108 -23.57 2.38 3.51
CA ASP A 108 -24.86 2.37 2.83
C ASP A 108 -25.99 2.80 3.80
N GLU A 109 -25.95 2.39 5.07
CA GLU A 109 -26.89 2.85 6.11
C GLU A 109 -26.68 4.34 6.47
N LEU A 110 -25.45 4.73 6.82
CA LEU A 110 -25.13 6.08 7.33
C LEU A 110 -25.29 7.18 6.28
N ASN A 111 -25.27 6.85 4.98
CA ASN A 111 -25.51 7.83 3.91
C ASN A 111 -26.99 7.87 3.46
N SER A 112 -27.88 7.17 4.15
CA SER A 112 -29.32 7.39 4.01
C SER A 112 -29.75 8.71 4.64
N SER A 113 -31.00 9.13 4.42
CA SER A 113 -31.54 10.39 4.97
C SER A 113 -31.68 10.42 6.49
N LYS A 114 -31.39 9.32 7.20
CA LYS A 114 -31.58 9.19 8.64
C LYS A 114 -30.35 9.60 9.46
N HIS A 115 -29.18 9.66 8.83
CA HIS A 115 -27.90 9.80 9.52
C HIS A 115 -27.06 10.92 8.91
N HIS A 116 -25.91 11.18 9.51
CA HIS A 116 -25.05 12.31 9.16
C HIS A 116 -23.92 11.97 8.18
N GLY A 117 -23.89 10.75 7.65
CA GLY A 117 -22.96 10.33 6.60
C GLY A 117 -21.68 9.62 7.10
N LEU A 118 -21.16 8.75 6.23
CA LEU A 118 -19.86 8.09 6.37
C LEU A 118 -19.05 8.21 5.08
N ARG A 119 -17.83 8.72 5.20
CA ARG A 119 -16.81 8.73 4.15
C ARG A 119 -15.67 7.80 4.56
N ILE A 120 -15.29 6.92 3.64
CA ILE A 120 -14.15 6.01 3.81
C ILE A 120 -13.10 6.45 2.80
N VAL A 121 -11.89 6.71 3.28
CA VAL A 121 -10.72 7.03 2.47
C VAL A 121 -9.72 5.91 2.69
N CYS A 122 -9.40 5.17 1.64
CA CYS A 122 -8.39 4.13 1.68
C CYS A 122 -7.13 4.65 0.98
N THR A 123 -5.99 4.55 1.66
CA THR A 123 -4.66 4.80 1.08
C THR A 123 -3.92 3.49 0.93
N GLY A 124 -2.89 3.49 0.08
CA GLY A 124 -2.05 2.32 -0.15
C GLY A 124 -0.86 2.67 -1.03
N SER A 125 0.31 2.14 -0.70
CA SER A 125 1.56 2.36 -1.45
C SER A 125 1.48 1.87 -2.90
N ASN A 126 0.70 0.82 -3.15
CA ASN A 126 0.60 0.17 -4.45
C ASN A 126 -0.81 0.31 -5.03
N ARG A 127 -0.92 1.08 -6.12
CA ARG A 127 -2.18 1.36 -6.83
C ARG A 127 -2.90 0.09 -7.27
N ASP A 128 -2.18 -0.86 -7.84
CA ASP A 128 -2.79 -2.06 -8.43
C ASP A 128 -3.33 -2.97 -7.32
N LYS A 129 -2.60 -3.10 -6.20
CA LYS A 129 -3.11 -3.79 -5.00
C LYS A 129 -4.33 -3.08 -4.40
N LEU A 130 -4.28 -1.75 -4.27
CA LEU A 130 -5.41 -0.97 -3.75
C LEU A 130 -6.64 -1.05 -4.68
N ALA A 131 -6.43 -1.18 -5.99
CA ALA A 131 -7.51 -1.36 -6.96
C ALA A 131 -8.31 -2.64 -6.73
N MET A 132 -7.71 -3.65 -6.10
CA MET A 132 -8.39 -4.90 -5.83
C MET A 132 -9.58 -4.77 -4.90
N LEU A 133 -9.64 -3.75 -4.05
CA LEU A 133 -10.82 -3.48 -3.20
C LEU A 133 -12.06 -3.05 -4.01
N ARG A 134 -11.91 -2.72 -5.31
CA ARG A 134 -12.95 -2.10 -6.14
C ARG A 134 -13.16 -2.71 -7.53
N ASN A 135 -12.33 -3.67 -7.95
CA ASN A 135 -12.29 -4.12 -9.36
C ASN A 135 -13.39 -5.12 -9.75
N SER A 136 -14.09 -5.74 -8.80
CA SER A 136 -15.19 -6.67 -9.13
C SER A 136 -16.39 -6.49 -8.21
N LYS A 137 -17.57 -6.90 -8.70
CA LYS A 137 -18.85 -6.82 -7.99
C LYS A 137 -18.85 -7.53 -6.62
N ASP A 138 -17.93 -8.47 -6.43
CA ASP A 138 -17.78 -9.24 -5.21
C ASP A 138 -16.79 -8.58 -4.23
N GLN A 139 -16.45 -7.30 -4.42
CA GLN A 139 -15.58 -6.53 -3.53
C GLN A 139 -16.35 -5.42 -2.83
N ALA A 140 -15.98 -5.12 -1.59
CA ALA A 140 -16.70 -4.18 -0.73
C ALA A 140 -16.84 -2.78 -1.33
N PHE A 141 -15.84 -2.32 -2.10
CA PHE A 141 -15.82 -0.98 -2.66
C PHE A 141 -15.92 -0.96 -4.19
N PHE A 142 -16.61 -1.95 -4.78
CA PHE A 142 -16.87 -1.99 -6.22
C PHE A 142 -17.32 -0.63 -6.77
N GLY A 143 -16.59 -0.13 -7.78
CA GLY A 143 -16.90 1.15 -8.44
C GLY A 143 -16.54 2.42 -7.65
N ALA A 144 -15.92 2.33 -6.47
CA ALA A 144 -15.45 3.50 -5.73
C ALA A 144 -14.47 4.35 -6.57
N ALA A 145 -14.31 5.64 -6.31
CA ALA A 145 -13.33 6.45 -7.03
C ALA A 145 -11.90 6.02 -6.63
N MET A 146 -10.99 6.00 -7.61
CA MET A 146 -9.55 5.86 -7.36
C MET A 146 -8.89 7.15 -7.80
N VAL A 147 -8.21 7.80 -6.86
CA VAL A 147 -7.48 9.05 -7.11
C VAL A 147 -6.01 8.73 -7.02
N GLN A 148 -5.28 8.99 -8.11
CA GLN A 148 -3.84 8.83 -8.12
C GLN A 148 -3.20 10.11 -7.61
N PHE A 149 -2.36 9.98 -6.58
CA PHE A 149 -1.52 11.07 -6.13
C PHE A 149 -0.36 11.21 -7.12
N PRO A 150 -0.12 12.41 -7.68
CA PRO A 150 1.01 12.63 -8.56
C PRO A 150 2.32 12.54 -7.78
N THR A 151 3.40 12.20 -8.48
CA THR A 151 4.75 12.36 -7.93
C THR A 151 5.04 13.83 -7.66
N LEU A 152 5.92 14.11 -6.70
CA LEU A 152 6.44 15.46 -6.50
C LEU A 152 7.14 15.95 -7.77
N ASP A 153 6.87 17.18 -8.15
CA ASP A 153 7.27 17.75 -9.44
C ASP A 153 8.41 18.77 -9.30
N GLN A 154 8.71 19.47 -10.40
CA GLN A 154 9.70 20.55 -10.41
C GLN A 154 9.38 21.63 -9.36
N GLY A 155 8.11 21.94 -9.11
CA GLY A 155 7.72 22.96 -8.13
C GLY A 155 8.11 22.58 -6.70
N PHE A 156 8.03 21.29 -6.36
CA PHE A 156 8.59 20.80 -5.09
C PHE A 156 10.11 20.99 -5.01
N ILE A 157 10.84 20.70 -6.09
CA ILE A 157 12.30 20.86 -6.13
C ILE A 157 12.73 22.33 -6.10
N ASP A 158 12.01 23.21 -6.79
CA ASP A 158 12.23 24.66 -6.75
C ASP A 158 12.06 25.18 -5.32
N TRP A 159 10.97 24.76 -4.65
CA TRP A 159 10.75 25.08 -3.25
C TRP A 159 11.86 24.51 -2.35
N LEU A 160 12.25 23.25 -2.56
CA LEU A 160 13.32 22.62 -1.77
C LEU A 160 14.63 23.38 -1.91
N CYS A 161 15.12 23.63 -3.14
CA CYS A 161 16.38 24.32 -3.38
C CYS A 161 16.37 25.77 -2.84
N ALA A 162 15.21 26.42 -2.81
CA ALA A 162 15.05 27.75 -2.22
C ALA A 162 15.05 27.77 -0.68
N ASN A 163 14.72 26.65 -0.03
CA ASN A 163 14.58 26.56 1.43
C ASN A 163 15.65 25.69 2.10
N ILE A 164 16.49 25.01 1.31
CA ILE A 164 17.55 24.15 1.82
C ILE A 164 18.71 25.00 2.29
N ASP A 165 19.07 24.85 3.56
CA ASP A 165 20.19 25.56 4.15
C ASP A 165 21.49 24.78 3.87
N LEU A 166 22.18 25.19 2.80
CA LEU A 166 23.47 24.66 2.35
C LEU A 166 24.45 25.80 2.02
N PRO A 167 25.78 25.56 2.10
CA PRO A 167 26.79 26.60 1.81
C PRO A 167 26.76 27.16 0.38
N CYS A 168 26.14 26.44 -0.56
CA CYS A 168 26.01 26.82 -1.95
C CYS A 168 24.62 26.44 -2.47
N ALA A 169 24.07 27.26 -3.36
CA ALA A 169 22.78 27.00 -3.98
C ALA A 169 22.88 25.82 -4.96
N LEU A 170 21.89 24.93 -4.91
CA LEU A 170 21.74 23.85 -5.88
C LEU A 170 20.94 24.32 -7.09
N ASP A 171 21.27 23.81 -8.28
CA ASP A 171 20.46 24.02 -9.49
C ASP A 171 19.20 23.14 -9.43
N PRO A 172 17.98 23.71 -9.37
CA PRO A 172 16.74 22.95 -9.31
C PRO A 172 16.52 22.01 -10.50
N VAL A 173 17.05 22.35 -11.68
CA VAL A 173 16.92 21.50 -12.87
C VAL A 173 17.77 20.25 -12.72
N GLU A 174 19.02 20.40 -12.27
CA GLU A 174 19.91 19.26 -12.00
C GLU A 174 19.37 18.39 -10.86
N VAL A 175 18.90 19.02 -9.77
CA VAL A 175 18.31 18.30 -8.62
C VAL A 175 17.04 17.55 -9.04
N PHE A 176 16.21 18.12 -9.93
CA PHE A 176 15.03 17.40 -10.42
C PHE A 176 15.40 16.19 -11.29
N GLN A 177 16.44 16.27 -12.14
CA GLN A 177 16.91 15.08 -12.86
C GLN A 177 17.38 13.99 -11.88
N LEU A 178 18.21 14.37 -10.90
CA LEU A 178 18.69 13.48 -9.85
C LEU A 178 17.55 12.86 -9.03
N PHE A 179 16.52 13.65 -8.72
CA PHE A 179 15.33 13.21 -8.00
C PHE A 179 14.55 12.14 -8.78
N LYS A 180 14.39 12.33 -10.10
CA LYS A 180 13.78 11.33 -10.99
C LYS A 180 14.59 10.04 -11.06
N GLU A 181 15.91 10.15 -11.22
CA GLU A 181 16.83 9.01 -11.25
C GLU A 181 16.83 8.22 -9.94
N SER A 182 16.55 8.90 -8.83
CA SER A 182 16.48 8.32 -7.49
C SER A 182 15.07 7.84 -7.10
N GLY A 183 14.13 7.86 -8.06
CA GLY A 183 12.77 7.32 -7.87
C GLY A 183 11.81 8.22 -7.09
N TYR A 184 11.97 9.55 -7.20
CA TYR A 184 11.09 10.55 -6.58
C TYR A 184 10.99 10.44 -5.04
N ARG A 185 12.09 10.11 -4.37
CA ARG A 185 12.18 9.92 -2.91
C ARG A 185 12.74 11.15 -2.18
N PRO A 186 11.89 12.03 -1.61
CA PRO A 186 12.34 13.30 -1.05
C PRO A 186 13.28 13.13 0.16
N GLU A 187 13.14 12.01 0.88
CA GLU A 187 13.98 11.66 2.01
C GLU A 187 15.47 11.56 1.66
N LEU A 188 15.82 11.15 0.43
CA LEU A 188 17.21 11.06 -0.04
C LEU A 188 17.84 12.44 -0.21
N LEU A 189 17.05 13.40 -0.71
CA LEU A 189 17.49 14.78 -0.87
C LEU A 189 17.74 15.43 0.50
N GLY A 190 16.83 15.21 1.45
CA GLY A 190 16.97 15.69 2.82
C GLY A 190 18.19 15.10 3.53
N ALA A 191 18.37 13.78 3.47
CA ALA A 191 19.50 13.11 4.09
C ALA A 191 20.86 13.54 3.50
N ALA A 192 20.95 13.72 2.17
CA ALA A 192 22.15 14.26 1.54
C ALA A 192 22.44 15.70 1.98
N ALA A 193 21.42 16.54 2.12
CA ALA A 193 21.58 17.91 2.61
C ALA A 193 22.05 17.95 4.06
N ASP A 194 21.50 17.09 4.91
CA ASP A 194 21.89 17.00 6.31
C ASP A 194 23.35 16.59 6.45
N GLU A 195 23.82 15.62 5.67
CA GLU A 195 25.23 15.21 5.68
C GLU A 195 26.17 16.37 5.29
N ILE A 196 25.83 17.14 4.26
CA ILE A 196 26.62 18.31 3.85
C ILE A 196 26.57 19.42 4.90
N ARG A 197 25.42 19.65 5.55
CA ARG A 197 25.27 20.68 6.59
C ARG A 197 26.23 20.45 7.76
N PHE A 198 26.56 19.20 8.05
CA PHE A 198 27.50 18.83 9.13
C PHE A 198 28.94 18.60 8.64
N ASP A 199 29.23 18.76 7.34
CA ASP A 199 30.58 18.75 6.80
C ASP A 199 31.17 20.17 6.82
N PHE A 200 31.86 20.52 7.90
CA PHE A 200 32.51 21.83 8.05
C PHE A 200 33.78 21.99 7.20
N SER A 201 34.17 20.96 6.43
CA SER A 201 35.38 20.97 5.59
C SER A 201 35.08 21.12 4.10
N ILE A 202 33.81 21.07 3.71
CA ILE A 202 33.42 21.16 2.31
C ILE A 202 33.52 22.60 1.80
N GLU A 203 34.20 22.76 0.68
CA GLU A 203 34.21 24.04 -0.05
C GLU A 203 32.85 24.25 -0.74
N PRO A 204 32.26 25.46 -0.72
CA PRO A 204 30.95 25.73 -1.31
C PRO A 204 30.80 25.26 -2.76
N GLU A 205 31.85 25.37 -3.57
CA GLU A 205 31.84 24.96 -4.97
C GLU A 205 31.74 23.43 -5.17
N ALA A 206 32.12 22.64 -4.16
CA ALA A 206 32.03 21.18 -4.19
C ALA A 206 30.65 20.64 -3.80
N VAL A 207 29.79 21.47 -3.19
CA VAL A 207 28.47 21.08 -2.66
C VAL A 207 27.58 20.41 -3.72
N PRO A 208 27.40 20.92 -4.96
CA PRO A 208 26.53 20.28 -5.93
C PRO A 208 26.99 18.88 -6.33
N ALA A 209 28.31 18.68 -6.48
CA ALA A 209 28.89 17.38 -6.81
C ALA A 209 28.70 16.40 -5.65
N ARG A 210 29.01 16.83 -4.41
CA ARG A 210 28.84 16.01 -3.21
C ARG A 210 27.37 15.64 -2.99
N PHE A 211 26.45 16.57 -3.18
CA PHE A 211 25.01 16.33 -3.04
C PHE A 211 24.54 15.23 -4.00
N ARG A 212 24.96 15.30 -5.26
CA ARG A 212 24.68 14.26 -6.26
C ARG A 212 25.23 12.90 -5.84
N GLU A 213 26.49 12.83 -5.43
CA GLU A 213 27.12 11.60 -4.99
C GLU A 213 26.36 10.95 -3.83
N LEU A 214 25.96 11.75 -2.84
CA LEU A 214 25.24 11.27 -1.67
C LEU A 214 23.86 10.73 -2.00
N VAL A 215 23.08 11.46 -2.79
CA VAL A 215 21.76 10.99 -3.22
C VAL A 215 21.87 9.69 -4.01
N GLN A 216 22.84 9.59 -4.93
CA GLN A 216 23.07 8.38 -5.71
C GLN A 216 23.55 7.20 -4.84
N ALA A 217 24.48 7.44 -3.91
CA ALA A 217 24.96 6.42 -2.99
C ALA A 217 23.82 5.88 -2.12
N GLN A 218 23.02 6.77 -1.52
CA GLN A 218 21.88 6.39 -0.70
C GLN A 218 20.81 5.64 -1.50
N ALA A 219 20.50 6.09 -2.72
CA ALA A 219 19.57 5.39 -3.61
C ALA A 219 20.08 3.98 -3.97
N ASN A 220 21.38 3.84 -4.22
CA ASN A 220 22.00 2.54 -4.50
C ASN A 220 21.98 1.62 -3.29
N ASP A 221 22.30 2.14 -2.10
CA ASP A 221 22.32 1.38 -0.85
C ASP A 221 20.92 0.87 -0.47
N LEU A 222 19.90 1.72 -0.59
CA LEU A 222 18.50 1.31 -0.37
C LEU A 222 18.08 0.17 -1.30
N ASN A 223 18.52 0.23 -2.55
CA ASN A 223 18.16 -0.76 -3.55
C ASN A 223 19.09 -1.97 -3.56
N ALA A 224 20.24 -1.94 -2.87
CA ALA A 224 21.28 -2.95 -2.99
C ALA A 224 20.80 -4.35 -2.58
N ASN A 225 20.05 -4.44 -1.48
CA ASN A 225 19.50 -5.72 -1.02
C ASN A 225 18.47 -6.26 -2.02
N LEU A 226 17.58 -5.40 -2.51
CA LEU A 226 16.56 -5.79 -3.49
C LEU A 226 17.19 -6.25 -4.80
N LYS A 227 18.19 -5.52 -5.32
CA LYS A 227 18.98 -5.92 -6.51
C LYS A 227 19.64 -7.28 -6.30
N LYS A 228 20.29 -7.52 -5.17
CA LYS A 228 20.90 -8.83 -4.85
C LYS A 228 19.86 -9.96 -4.90
N VAL A 229 18.68 -9.75 -4.32
CA VAL A 229 17.59 -10.75 -4.35
C VAL A 229 17.15 -10.99 -5.80
N ILE A 230 16.90 -9.94 -6.59
CA ILE A 230 16.50 -10.04 -8.00
C ILE A 230 17.54 -10.78 -8.86
N HIS A 231 18.83 -10.48 -8.71
CA HIS A 231 19.90 -11.16 -9.45
C HIS A 231 20.14 -12.61 -9.00
N SER A 232 19.70 -12.97 -7.78
CA SER A 232 19.80 -14.34 -7.26
C SER A 232 18.66 -15.26 -7.71
N LEU A 233 17.67 -14.73 -8.44
CA LEU A 233 16.51 -15.50 -8.89
C LEU A 233 16.92 -16.59 -9.87
N THR A 234 16.29 -17.75 -9.76
CA THR A 234 16.46 -18.80 -10.76
C THR A 234 15.91 -18.33 -12.12
N PRO A 235 16.31 -18.93 -13.25
CA PRO A 235 15.85 -18.48 -14.56
C PRO A 235 14.33 -18.41 -14.70
N ILE A 236 13.60 -19.39 -14.16
CA ILE A 236 12.12 -19.38 -14.17
C ILE A 236 11.54 -18.30 -13.25
N GLN A 237 12.12 -18.07 -12.06
CA GLN A 237 11.67 -17.00 -11.16
C GLN A 237 11.87 -15.61 -11.79
N SER A 238 13.04 -15.39 -12.41
CA SER A 238 13.33 -14.15 -13.14
C SER A 238 12.37 -13.96 -14.32
N ALA A 239 12.14 -15.00 -15.12
CA ALA A 239 11.19 -14.95 -16.23
C ALA A 239 9.76 -14.59 -15.77
N VAL A 240 9.28 -15.23 -14.70
CA VAL A 240 7.97 -14.95 -14.10
C VAL A 240 7.87 -13.49 -13.64
N LEU A 241 8.87 -13.01 -12.89
CA LEU A 241 8.90 -11.62 -12.41
C LEU A 241 8.91 -10.61 -13.58
N ARG A 242 9.75 -10.84 -14.60
CA ARG A 242 9.89 -9.96 -15.77
C ARG A 242 8.59 -9.86 -16.57
N VAL A 243 7.97 -10.99 -16.87
CA VAL A 243 6.69 -11.03 -17.60
C VAL A 243 5.58 -10.37 -16.78
N MET A 244 5.56 -10.57 -15.46
CA MET A 244 4.63 -9.87 -14.57
C MET A 244 4.82 -8.35 -14.61
N CYS A 245 6.08 -7.87 -14.57
CA CYS A 245 6.39 -6.44 -14.68
C CYS A 245 5.92 -5.83 -16.00
N VAL A 246 5.98 -6.58 -17.11
CA VAL A 246 5.52 -6.10 -18.43
C VAL A 246 3.99 -6.12 -18.54
N LYS A 247 3.35 -7.21 -18.11
CA LYS A 247 1.90 -7.36 -18.23
C LYS A 247 1.11 -6.53 -17.24
N GLY A 248 1.67 -6.23 -16.06
CA GLY A 248 1.01 -5.46 -15.02
C GLY A 248 -0.37 -6.04 -14.69
N ASN A 249 -1.42 -5.23 -14.85
CA ASN A 249 -2.81 -5.61 -14.56
C ASN A 249 -3.38 -6.70 -15.49
N GLU A 250 -2.78 -6.96 -16.65
CA GLU A 250 -3.20 -8.01 -17.59
C GLU A 250 -2.50 -9.35 -17.32
N TYR A 251 -1.77 -9.46 -16.21
CA TYR A 251 -0.98 -10.64 -15.91
C TYR A 251 -1.86 -11.85 -15.54
N ALA A 252 -1.91 -12.83 -16.44
CA ALA A 252 -2.59 -14.11 -16.25
C ALA A 252 -1.56 -15.26 -16.24
N PRO A 253 -1.11 -15.73 -15.06
CA PRO A 253 0.14 -16.48 -14.93
C PRO A 253 0.18 -17.85 -15.63
N PHE A 254 -0.98 -18.45 -15.89
CA PHE A 254 -1.09 -19.83 -16.37
C PHE A 254 -1.69 -19.95 -17.78
N GLU A 255 -1.95 -18.83 -18.46
CA GLU A 255 -2.45 -18.86 -19.82
C GLU A 255 -1.34 -19.18 -20.82
N ALA A 256 -1.69 -19.88 -21.91
CA ALA A 256 -0.73 -20.30 -22.93
C ALA A 256 0.11 -19.13 -23.51
N PRO A 257 -0.46 -17.92 -23.79
CA PRO A 257 0.34 -16.78 -24.22
C PRO A 257 1.38 -16.33 -23.18
N THR A 258 1.03 -16.39 -21.89
CA THR A 258 1.95 -16.03 -20.80
C THR A 258 3.06 -17.05 -20.62
N LEU A 259 2.75 -18.35 -20.74
CA LEU A 259 3.76 -19.42 -20.70
C LEU A 259 4.81 -19.25 -21.81
N ALA A 260 4.37 -18.88 -23.02
CA ALA A 260 5.27 -18.59 -24.13
C ALA A 260 6.19 -17.39 -23.86
N LEU A 261 5.69 -16.36 -23.14
CA LEU A 261 6.51 -15.22 -22.74
C LEU A 261 7.57 -15.61 -21.70
N TYR A 262 7.28 -16.52 -20.76
CA TYR A 262 8.32 -17.01 -19.84
C TYR A 262 9.42 -17.76 -20.59
N ALA A 263 9.07 -18.63 -21.54
CA ALA A 263 10.04 -19.33 -22.38
C ALA A 263 10.94 -18.34 -23.13
N LYS A 264 10.35 -17.31 -23.76
CA LYS A 264 11.09 -16.23 -24.43
C LYS A 264 11.98 -15.43 -23.47
N ALA A 265 11.53 -15.18 -22.25
CA ALA A 265 12.31 -14.49 -21.24
C ALA A 265 13.53 -15.32 -20.79
N MET A 266 13.37 -16.63 -20.64
CA MET A 266 14.45 -17.57 -20.31
C MET A 266 15.47 -17.69 -21.45
N GLU A 267 15.01 -17.82 -22.69
CA GLU A 267 15.88 -17.83 -23.88
C GLU A 267 16.74 -16.56 -23.94
N ARG A 268 16.14 -15.38 -23.74
CA ARG A 268 16.87 -14.10 -23.69
C ARG A 268 17.86 -13.99 -22.54
N ALA A 269 17.65 -14.75 -21.47
CA ALA A 269 18.58 -14.83 -20.35
C ALA A 269 19.72 -15.83 -20.61
N GLY A 270 19.80 -16.43 -21.81
CA GLY A 270 20.85 -17.37 -22.21
C GLY A 270 20.61 -18.81 -21.77
N VAL A 271 19.40 -19.17 -21.35
CA VAL A 271 19.04 -20.56 -21.04
C VAL A 271 19.00 -21.36 -22.35
N GLN A 272 19.64 -22.53 -22.38
CA GLN A 272 19.62 -23.41 -23.55
C GLN A 272 18.20 -23.91 -23.82
N GLU A 273 17.82 -24.02 -25.09
CA GLU A 273 16.46 -24.42 -25.51
C GLU A 273 16.00 -25.75 -24.87
N SER A 274 16.92 -26.71 -24.70
CA SER A 274 16.66 -28.01 -24.04
C SER A 274 16.36 -27.91 -22.55
N GLU A 275 16.72 -26.80 -21.90
CA GLU A 275 16.56 -26.55 -20.46
C GLU A 275 15.38 -25.63 -20.14
N ILE A 276 14.75 -25.03 -21.16
CA ILE A 276 13.58 -24.15 -20.98
C ILE A 276 12.38 -24.99 -20.56
N LYS A 277 11.99 -24.85 -19.29
CA LYS A 277 10.82 -25.51 -18.70
C LYS A 277 9.86 -24.48 -18.12
N ALA A 278 9.09 -23.85 -19.00
CA ALA A 278 8.03 -22.89 -18.65
C ALA A 278 6.67 -23.59 -18.46
N GLU A 279 6.62 -24.58 -17.57
CA GLU A 279 5.41 -25.37 -17.31
C GLU A 279 4.68 -24.89 -16.05
N VAL A 280 3.37 -25.15 -15.98
CA VAL A 280 2.49 -24.71 -14.89
C VAL A 280 3.05 -25.03 -13.48
N PRO A 281 3.54 -26.27 -13.18
CA PRO A 281 4.10 -26.56 -11.86
C PRO A 281 5.33 -25.71 -11.54
N GLY A 282 6.20 -25.46 -12.52
CA GLY A 282 7.40 -24.62 -12.36
C GLY A 282 7.03 -23.15 -12.12
N VAL A 283 6.02 -22.63 -12.83
CA VAL A 283 5.49 -21.27 -12.64
C VAL A 283 4.85 -21.13 -11.25
N GLN A 284 4.09 -22.13 -10.79
CA GLN A 284 3.50 -22.12 -9.44
C GLN A 284 4.57 -22.04 -8.35
N GLN A 285 5.61 -22.88 -8.44
CA GLN A 285 6.72 -22.86 -7.49
C GLN A 285 7.51 -21.54 -7.55
N ALA A 286 7.69 -20.97 -8.75
CA ALA A 286 8.30 -19.66 -8.91
C ALA A 286 7.48 -18.56 -8.22
N LEU A 287 6.15 -18.56 -8.39
CA LEU A 287 5.28 -17.56 -7.76
C LEU A 287 5.29 -17.65 -6.22
N ILE A 288 5.34 -18.86 -5.65
CA ILE A 288 5.50 -19.07 -4.21
C ILE A 288 6.84 -18.50 -3.74
N ALA A 289 7.93 -18.87 -4.42
CA ALA A 289 9.27 -18.39 -4.06
C ALA A 289 9.41 -16.86 -4.19
N LEU A 290 8.73 -16.23 -5.16
CA LEU A 290 8.72 -14.78 -5.32
C LEU A 290 7.90 -14.07 -4.21
N GLN A 291 6.86 -14.72 -3.67
CA GLN A 291 6.15 -14.24 -2.48
C GLN A 291 7.01 -14.32 -1.23
N ASP A 292 7.68 -15.46 -1.02
CA ASP A 292 8.57 -15.65 0.13
C ASP A 292 9.74 -14.65 0.12
N LYS A 293 10.10 -14.14 -1.06
CA LYS A 293 11.12 -13.10 -1.26
C LYS A 293 10.58 -11.67 -1.21
N HIS A 294 9.28 -11.48 -0.97
CA HIS A 294 8.61 -10.17 -0.99
C HIS A 294 8.81 -9.40 -2.32
N LEU A 295 8.80 -10.14 -3.44
CA LEU A 295 8.88 -9.54 -4.78
C LEU A 295 7.53 -9.52 -5.49
N VAL A 296 6.70 -10.49 -5.15
CA VAL A 296 5.35 -10.65 -5.70
C VAL A 296 4.39 -10.76 -4.54
N TRP A 297 3.25 -10.11 -4.69
CA TRP A 297 2.15 -10.22 -3.78
C TRP A 297 1.01 -10.98 -4.45
N ARG A 298 0.29 -11.76 -3.65
CA ARG A 298 -0.92 -12.47 -4.08
C ARG A 298 -2.10 -12.04 -3.25
N ALA A 299 -3.16 -11.64 -3.93
CA ALA A 299 -4.42 -11.33 -3.30
C ALA A 299 -5.28 -12.58 -3.06
N SER A 300 -6.38 -12.38 -2.32
CA SER A 300 -7.49 -13.33 -2.32
C SER A 300 -7.95 -13.64 -3.77
N ARG A 301 -8.25 -14.91 -4.03
CA ARG A 301 -8.65 -15.47 -5.36
C ARG A 301 -7.55 -15.64 -6.42
N GLY A 302 -6.26 -15.54 -6.06
CA GLY A 302 -5.17 -15.98 -6.95
C GLY A 302 -4.74 -14.96 -8.02
N VAL A 303 -5.02 -13.68 -7.78
CA VAL A 303 -4.44 -12.57 -8.55
C VAL A 303 -3.04 -12.28 -8.01
N TYR A 304 -2.08 -12.06 -8.91
CA TYR A 304 -0.68 -11.77 -8.57
C TYR A 304 -0.31 -10.39 -9.11
N ALA A 305 0.46 -9.64 -8.31
CA ALA A 305 1.02 -8.36 -8.70
C ALA A 305 2.44 -8.23 -8.15
N VAL A 306 3.25 -7.36 -8.76
CA VAL A 306 4.55 -7.00 -8.21
C VAL A 306 4.34 -6.28 -6.87
N ASP A 307 5.17 -6.60 -5.88
CA ASP A 307 4.96 -6.12 -4.50
C ASP A 307 5.08 -4.59 -4.42
N GLU A 308 6.13 -4.04 -5.00
CA GLU A 308 6.44 -2.61 -4.95
C GLU A 308 6.87 -2.07 -6.32
N GLN A 309 6.53 -0.82 -6.61
CA GLN A 309 6.85 -0.18 -7.90
C GLN A 309 8.37 -0.12 -8.17
N VAL A 310 9.17 0.04 -7.11
CA VAL A 310 10.64 0.03 -7.21
C VAL A 310 11.18 -1.25 -7.86
N ILE A 311 10.51 -2.40 -7.68
CA ILE A 311 10.93 -3.66 -8.30
C ILE A 311 10.83 -3.55 -9.82
N VAL A 312 9.71 -3.02 -10.32
CA VAL A 312 9.47 -2.81 -11.76
C VAL A 312 10.53 -1.87 -12.33
N ASP A 313 10.83 -0.79 -11.60
CA ASP A 313 11.78 0.23 -12.04
C ASP A 313 13.22 -0.30 -12.07
N LEU A 314 13.62 -1.11 -11.09
CA LEU A 314 14.92 -1.78 -11.06
C LEU A 314 15.07 -2.80 -12.19
N VAL A 315 14.07 -3.67 -12.37
CA VAL A 315 14.07 -4.67 -13.46
C VAL A 315 14.09 -3.98 -14.83
N ARG A 316 13.44 -2.82 -14.97
CA ARG A 316 13.50 -1.98 -16.18
C ARG A 316 14.89 -1.36 -16.37
N ALA A 317 15.47 -0.78 -15.33
CA ALA A 317 16.79 -0.15 -15.38
C ALA A 317 17.90 -1.15 -15.75
N ASP A 318 17.77 -2.41 -15.34
CA ASP A 318 18.69 -3.49 -15.70
C ASP A 318 18.48 -4.03 -17.13
N GLY A 319 17.57 -3.44 -17.92
CA GLY A 319 17.27 -3.86 -19.30
C GLY A 319 16.53 -5.19 -19.40
N LEU A 320 16.06 -5.75 -18.28
CA LEU A 320 15.48 -7.09 -18.25
C LEU A 320 14.10 -7.16 -18.89
N LEU A 321 13.40 -6.04 -19.09
CA LEU A 321 12.05 -6.03 -19.69
C LEU A 321 12.04 -6.03 -21.22
N GLU A 322 13.19 -5.86 -21.87
CA GLU A 322 13.26 -5.64 -23.31
C GLU A 322 12.72 -6.85 -24.12
N GLY A 323 11.86 -6.55 -25.09
CA GLY A 323 11.26 -7.51 -26.04
C GLY A 323 10.28 -8.52 -25.45
N LEU A 324 9.75 -8.26 -24.25
CA LEU A 324 8.68 -9.04 -23.61
C LEU A 324 7.30 -8.36 -23.68
N GLY A 325 7.20 -7.21 -24.37
CA GLY A 325 5.96 -6.49 -24.66
C GLY A 325 5.10 -7.16 -25.73
#